data_AF-A0A061CPE3-F1
#
_entry.id   AF-A0A061CPE3-F1
#
_cell.length_a   1.000
_cell.length_b   1.000
_cell.length_c   1.000
_cell.angle_alpha   90.00
_cell.angle_beta   90.00
_cell.angle_gamma   90.00
#
_symmetry.space_group_name_H-M   'P 1'
#
loop_
_entity.id
_entity.type
_entity.pdbx_description
1 polymer ?
#
loop_
_entity_poly.entity_id
_entity_poly.type
_entity_poly.pdbx_seq_one_letter_code
_entity_poly.pdbx_strand_id
1 'polypeptide(L)'
;MLYGALEPGGLINVISKKPQYQWGTRLSADNSSFGGGSLAVDVTGPIADSGLAFRLIAERQNEDYWRNFGTKENSLIAPSLS
;
A
#
# COMPACT_ATOMS: atom_id res chain seq x y z
N MET A 1 3.69 14.01 26.50
CA MET A 1 4.54 12.83 26.29
C MET A 1 3.99 12.11 25.06
N LEU A 2 4.76 11.99 23.98
CA LEU A 2 4.25 11.57 22.67
C LEU A 2 4.64 10.14 22.28
N TYR A 3 5.07 9.31 23.22
CA TYR A 3 5.31 7.89 23.00
C TYR A 3 4.96 7.17 24.30
N GLY A 4 4.08 6.16 24.23
CA GLY A 4 3.66 5.34 25.38
C GLY A 4 4.79 4.46 25.91
N ALA A 5 4.47 3.42 26.67
CA ALA A 5 5.46 2.50 27.21
C ALA A 5 6.32 1.89 26.09
N LEU A 6 7.61 2.19 26.09
CA LEU A 6 8.58 1.71 25.11
C LEU A 6 9.20 0.41 25.64
N GLU A 7 9.06 -0.68 24.88
CA GLU A 7 9.84 -1.87 25.11
C GLU A 7 11.32 -1.59 24.73
N PRO A 8 12.31 -2.12 25.46
CA PRO A 8 13.74 -1.80 25.24
C PRO A 8 14.30 -2.23 23.87
N GLY A 9 13.50 -2.84 23.00
CA GLY A 9 13.85 -3.25 21.65
C GLY A 9 13.72 -2.17 20.56
N GLY A 10 13.14 -1.00 20.86
CA GLY A 10 12.99 0.12 19.89
C GLY A 10 11.62 0.20 19.22
N LEU A 11 11.50 1.04 18.17
CA LEU A 11 10.24 1.35 17.48
C LEU A 11 10.34 1.15 15.97
N ILE A 12 9.27 0.61 15.36
CA ILE A 12 9.07 0.60 13.91
C ILE A 12 8.05 1.68 13.56
N ASN A 13 8.42 2.60 12.67
CA ASN A 13 7.52 3.63 12.17
C ASN A 13 7.07 3.32 10.75
N VAL A 14 5.77 3.30 10.52
CA VAL A 14 5.16 3.08 9.21
C VAL A 14 4.45 4.36 8.80
N ILE A 15 4.91 4.98 7.71
CA ILE A 15 4.33 6.22 7.17
C ILE A 15 3.67 5.92 5.83
N SER A 16 2.39 6.25 5.70
CA SER A 16 1.64 6.08 4.46
C SER A 16 2.06 7.10 3.39
N LYS A 17 1.91 6.71 2.13
CA LYS A 17 2.08 7.61 0.99
C LYS A 17 1.04 8.74 1.06
N LYS A 18 1.47 9.97 0.76
CA LYS A 18 0.60 11.15 0.73
C LYS A 18 0.09 11.45 -0.70
N PRO A 19 -1.07 12.14 -0.82
CA PRO A 19 -1.51 12.72 -2.08
C PRO A 19 -0.51 13.70 -2.69
N GLN A 20 -0.56 13.84 -4.02
CA GLN A 20 0.27 14.75 -4.80
C GLN A 20 -0.62 15.65 -5.66
N TYR A 21 -0.23 16.92 -5.77
CA TYR A 21 -0.94 17.94 -6.58
C TYR A 21 -0.63 17.83 -8.08
N GLN A 22 0.20 16.86 -8.48
CA GLN A 22 0.43 16.51 -9.88
C GLN A 22 -0.16 15.14 -10.14
N TRP A 23 -0.76 14.97 -11.30
CA TRP A 23 -1.33 13.69 -11.70
C TRP A 23 -0.25 12.63 -11.84
N GLY A 24 -0.44 11.50 -11.15
CA GLY A 24 0.44 10.36 -11.17
C GLY A 24 -0.35 9.06 -11.15
N THR A 25 0.08 8.09 -11.95
CA THR A 25 -0.48 6.73 -11.94
C THR A 25 0.65 5.73 -12.03
N ARG A 26 0.60 4.72 -11.16
CA ARG A 26 1.53 3.61 -11.17
C ARG A 26 0.74 2.30 -11.13
N LEU A 27 1.07 1.43 -12.07
CA LEU A 27 0.67 0.03 -12.07
C LEU A 27 1.90 -0.80 -11.67
N SER A 28 1.72 -1.77 -10.79
CA SER A 28 2.76 -2.73 -10.40
C SER A 28 2.16 -4.12 -10.42
N ALA A 29 2.93 -5.09 -10.92
CA ALA A 29 2.55 -6.48 -10.91
C ALA A 29 3.79 -7.32 -10.65
N ASP A 30 3.63 -8.43 -9.94
CA ASP A 30 4.65 -9.45 -9.74
C ASP A 30 4.06 -10.85 -9.90
N ASN A 31 4.95 -11.82 -10.06
CA ASN A 31 4.61 -13.22 -10.20
C ASN A 31 5.55 -14.05 -9.33
N SER A 32 5.04 -15.14 -8.76
CA SER A 32 5.76 -16.04 -7.90
C SER A 32 6.10 -17.35 -8.61
N SER A 33 7.34 -17.85 -8.41
CA SER A 33 7.76 -19.17 -8.90
C SER A 33 6.98 -20.33 -8.27
N PHE A 34 6.29 -20.08 -7.15
CA PHE A 34 5.50 -21.09 -6.46
C PHE A 34 4.05 -21.14 -6.95
N GLY A 35 3.62 -20.15 -7.74
CA GLY A 35 2.24 -19.99 -8.20
C GLY A 35 1.65 -18.67 -7.70
N GLY A 36 0.89 -17.99 -8.56
CA GLY A 36 0.23 -16.71 -8.25
C GLY A 36 1.15 -15.48 -8.33
N GLY A 37 0.77 -14.40 -7.64
CA GLY A 37 1.47 -13.12 -7.64
C GLY A 37 0.63 -11.96 -7.09
N SER A 38 1.07 -10.73 -7.31
CA SER A 38 0.36 -9.52 -6.91
C SER A 38 0.10 -8.54 -8.06
N LEU A 39 -0.95 -7.74 -7.89
CA LEU A 39 -1.28 -6.60 -8.73
C LEU A 39 -1.64 -5.41 -7.84
N ALA A 40 -1.06 -4.25 -8.14
CA ALA A 40 -1.30 -3.01 -7.43
C ALA A 40 -1.49 -1.83 -8.39
N VAL A 41 -2.42 -0.94 -8.04
CA VAL A 41 -2.69 0.33 -8.71
C VAL A 41 -2.60 1.46 -7.69
N ASP A 42 -1.91 2.54 -8.06
CA ASP A 42 -1.67 3.71 -7.22
C ASP A 42 -1.90 4.96 -8.08
N VAL A 43 -2.98 5.69 -7.78
CA VAL A 43 -3.40 6.89 -8.51
C VAL A 43 -3.42 8.06 -7.55
N THR A 44 -2.88 9.19 -7.98
CA THR A 44 -2.91 10.44 -7.22
C THR A 44 -3.05 11.65 -8.14
N GLY A 45 -3.63 12.73 -7.62
CA GLY A 45 -3.75 13.98 -8.35
C GLY A 45 -4.50 15.06 -7.58
N PRO A 46 -4.53 16.29 -8.13
CA PRO A 46 -5.33 17.38 -7.59
C PRO A 46 -6.83 17.16 -7.86
N ILE A 47 -7.67 17.67 -6.97
CA ILE A 47 -9.12 17.73 -7.15
C ILE A 47 -9.49 19.10 -7.75
N ALA A 48 -9.53 19.17 -9.07
CA ALA A 48 -9.85 20.40 -9.81
C ALA A 48 -9.10 21.61 -9.23
N ASP A 49 -9.80 22.75 -9.07
CA ASP A 49 -9.25 23.99 -8.50
C ASP A 49 -9.49 24.12 -6.99
N SER A 50 -9.89 23.03 -6.30
CA SER A 50 -10.29 23.11 -4.89
C SER A 50 -9.12 23.28 -3.91
N GLY A 51 -7.88 23.20 -4.40
CA GLY A 51 -6.68 23.17 -3.56
C GLY A 51 -6.54 21.88 -2.75
N LEU A 52 -7.29 20.82 -3.08
CA LEU A 52 -7.17 19.49 -2.45
C LEU A 52 -6.46 18.51 -3.39
N ALA A 53 -5.87 17.47 -2.83
CA ALA A 53 -5.31 16.36 -3.58
C ALA A 53 -5.76 15.01 -2.99
N PHE A 54 -5.93 14.01 -3.86
CA PHE A 54 -6.30 12.66 -3.46
C PHE A 54 -5.22 11.64 -3.81
N ARG A 55 -5.25 10.49 -3.12
CA ARG A 55 -4.53 9.28 -3.52
C ARG A 55 -5.35 8.05 -3.20
N LEU A 56 -5.42 7.13 -4.15
CA LEU A 56 -6.03 5.82 -4.01
C LEU A 56 -4.99 4.75 -4.35
N ILE A 57 -4.73 3.87 -3.39
CA ILE A 57 -3.89 2.69 -3.59
C ILE A 57 -4.76 1.47 -3.40
N ALA A 58 -4.74 0.56 -4.36
CA ALA A 58 -5.37 -0.75 -4.24
C ALA A 58 -4.40 -1.85 -4.64
N GLU A 59 -4.37 -2.94 -3.89
CA GLU A 59 -3.51 -4.10 -4.14
C GLU A 59 -4.27 -5.38 -3.85
N ARG A 60 -4.05 -6.41 -4.68
CA ARG A 60 -4.47 -7.79 -4.44
C ARG A 60 -3.26 -8.70 -4.65
N GLN A 61 -2.98 -9.53 -3.66
CA GLN A 61 -2.00 -10.59 -3.73
C GLN A 61 -2.70 -11.92 -3.51
N ASN A 62 -2.38 -12.90 -4.35
CA ASN A 62 -2.72 -14.30 -4.14
C ASN A 62 -1.57 -15.14 -4.71
N GLU A 63 -0.83 -15.80 -3.84
CA GLU A 63 0.30 -16.66 -4.21
C GLU A 63 0.37 -17.91 -3.34
N ASP A 64 0.87 -18.99 -3.92
CA ASP A 64 1.13 -20.23 -3.20
C ASP A 64 2.35 -20.08 -2.32
N TYR A 65 2.27 -20.63 -1.11
CA TYR A 65 3.37 -20.57 -0.16
C TYR A 65 4.40 -21.65 -0.48
N TRP A 66 5.68 -21.34 -0.25
CA TRP A 66 6.78 -22.28 -0.50
C TRP A 66 6.69 -23.58 0.33
N ARG A 67 5.93 -23.58 1.45
CA ARG A 67 5.61 -24.80 2.20
C ARG A 67 4.24 -25.32 1.79
N ASN A 68 4.16 -26.64 1.62
CA ASN A 68 2.92 -27.35 1.28
C ASN A 68 1.74 -26.92 2.15
N PHE A 69 0.56 -26.80 1.51
CA PHE A 69 -0.74 -26.45 2.10
C PHE A 69 -0.86 -25.02 2.66
N GLY A 70 0.03 -24.10 2.28
CA GLY A 70 -0.10 -22.67 2.58
C GLY A 70 -0.41 -21.85 1.32
N THR A 71 -1.31 -20.88 1.46
CA THR A 71 -1.55 -19.83 0.45
C THR A 71 -1.42 -18.48 1.15
N LYS A 72 -0.87 -17.48 0.46
CA LYS A 72 -0.80 -16.11 0.94
C LYS A 72 -1.73 -15.23 0.13
N GLU A 73 -2.77 -14.75 0.79
CA GLU A 73 -3.71 -13.80 0.23
C GLU A 73 -3.67 -12.49 1.00
N ASN A 74 -3.56 -11.38 0.28
CA ASN A 74 -3.65 -10.04 0.85
C ASN A 74 -4.50 -9.13 -0.03
N SER A 75 -5.21 -8.20 0.60
CA SER A 75 -5.91 -7.14 -0.12
C SER A 75 -5.83 -5.85 0.65
N LEU A 76 -5.51 -4.79 -0.07
CA LEU A 76 -5.38 -3.46 0.47
C LEU A 76 -6.18 -2.49 -0.38
N ILE A 77 -6.95 -1.63 0.30
CA ILE A 77 -7.52 -0.43 -0.28
C ILE A 77 -7.18 0.70 0.70
N ALA A 78 -6.40 1.67 0.25
CA ALA A 78 -5.91 2.77 1.06
C ALA A 78 -6.19 4.11 0.37
N PRO A 79 -7.33 4.74 0.68
CA PRO A 79 -7.65 6.10 0.24
C PRO A 79 -7.02 7.14 1.18
N SER A 80 -6.66 8.31 0.63
CA SER A 80 -6.23 9.47 1.41
C SER A 80 -6.53 10.79 0.69
N LEU A 81 -6.67 11.86 1.48
CA LEU A 81 -7.01 13.21 1.05
C LEU A 81 -6.14 14.21 1.82
N SER A 82 -5.71 15.29 1.17
CA SER A 82 -4.97 16.40 1.79
C SER A 82 -5.30 17.73 1.18
#